data_AF-A0A2E9BRP2-F1
#
_entry.id   AF-A0A2E9BRP2-F1
#
_cell.length_a   1.000
_cell.length_b   1.000
_cell.length_c   1.000
_cell.angle_alpha   90.00
_cell.angle_beta   90.00
_cell.angle_gamma   90.00
#
_symmetry.space_group_name_H-M   'P 1'
#
loop_
_entity.id
_entity.type
_entity.pdbx_description
1 polymer ?
#
loop_
_entity_poly.entity_id
_entity_poly.type
_entity_poly.pdbx_seq_one_letter_code
_entity_poly.pdbx_strand_id
1 'polypeptide(L)'
;MSTNKLRLGPLPKTKIIKVTFACSASLKADLDRYATLHSQTYGEAVDAATLIPHMLEAFIARDRGFRSRLRPPQKRAEPSSASS
;
A
#
# COMPACT_ATOMS: atom_id res chain seq x y z
N MET A 1 11.12 -34.81 35.19
CA MET A 1 10.05 -33.78 35.19
C MET A 1 9.98 -33.19 33.78
N SER A 2 9.25 -33.84 32.89
CA SER A 2 9.19 -33.49 31.46
C SER A 2 8.36 -32.22 31.29
N THR A 3 9.00 -31.12 30.89
CA THR A 3 8.30 -29.87 30.61
C THR A 3 7.49 -30.04 29.33
N ASN A 4 6.17 -30.15 29.47
CA ASN A 4 5.22 -30.11 28.36
C ASN A 4 5.34 -28.76 27.65
N LYS A 5 6.21 -28.68 26.63
CA LYS A 5 6.28 -27.53 25.73
C LYS A 5 5.06 -27.58 24.82
N LEU A 6 4.24 -26.53 24.86
CA LEU A 6 3.14 -26.35 23.92
C LEU A 6 3.68 -26.51 22.49
N ARG A 7 2.98 -27.29 21.66
CA ARG A 7 3.34 -27.52 20.25
C ARG A 7 3.22 -26.24 19.40
N LEU A 8 2.53 -25.24 19.92
CA LEU A 8 2.45 -23.91 19.35
C LEU A 8 3.56 -23.04 19.94
N GLY A 9 4.53 -22.67 19.10
CA GLY A 9 5.54 -21.67 19.41
C GLY A 9 4.93 -20.28 19.60
N PRO A 10 5.74 -19.26 19.94
CA PRO A 10 5.24 -17.89 20.10
C PRO A 10 4.53 -17.42 18.83
N LEU A 11 3.33 -16.85 18.99
CA LEU A 11 2.55 -16.35 17.86
C LEU A 11 3.28 -15.19 17.16
N PRO A 12 3.20 -15.10 15.81
CA PRO A 12 3.77 -13.97 15.08
C PRO A 12 3.12 -12.66 15.54
N LYS A 13 3.94 -11.62 15.67
CA LYS A 13 3.47 -10.27 16.02
C LYS A 13 2.85 -9.62 14.78
N THR A 14 1.53 -9.63 14.67
CA THR A 14 0.83 -8.82 13.65
C THR A 14 0.89 -7.35 14.03
N LYS A 15 1.53 -6.52 13.20
CA LYS A 15 1.56 -5.06 13.40
C LYS A 15 0.43 -4.42 12.59
N ILE A 16 -0.61 -3.96 13.28
CA ILE A 16 -1.69 -3.16 12.68
C ILE A 16 -1.31 -1.68 12.83
N ILE A 17 -1.27 -0.95 11.73
CA ILE A 17 -1.04 0.50 11.74
C ILE A 17 -2.36 1.18 11.37
N LYS A 18 -2.91 1.98 12.30
CA LYS A 18 -4.08 2.82 12.05
C LYS A 18 -3.60 4.25 11.76
N VAL A 19 -4.13 4.85 10.71
CA VAL A 19 -3.82 6.23 10.33
C VAL A 19 -5.13 7.01 10.26
N THR A 20 -5.19 8.13 10.98
CA THR A 20 -6.28 9.11 10.88
C THR A 20 -5.80 10.25 9.99
N PHE A 21 -6.62 10.67 9.03
CA PHE A 21 -6.32 11.83 8.18
C PHE A 21 -7.48 12.81 8.17
N ALA A 22 -7.16 14.09 8.02
CA ALA A 22 -8.14 15.13 7.74
C ALA A 22 -8.33 15.24 6.22
N CYS A 23 -9.58 15.40 5.78
CA CYS A 23 -9.91 15.68 4.39
C CYS A 23 -10.97 16.78 4.31
N SER A 24 -11.10 17.41 3.14
CA SER A 24 -12.20 18.33 2.89
C SER A 24 -13.52 17.58 2.84
N ALA A 25 -14.62 18.29 3.15
CA ALA A 25 -15.97 17.74 3.02
C ALA A 25 -16.27 17.29 1.58
N SER A 26 -15.76 18.01 0.58
CA SER A 26 -15.89 17.65 -0.83
C SER A 26 -15.26 16.29 -1.14
N LEU A 27 -14.03 16.05 -0.66
CA LEU A 27 -13.34 14.79 -0.89
C LEU A 27 -14.07 13.62 -0.22
N LYS A 28 -14.62 13.83 0.99
CA LYS A 28 -15.44 12.79 1.64
C LYS A 28 -16.68 12.45 0.83
N ALA A 29 -17.39 13.46 0.32
CA ALA A 29 -18.58 13.25 -0.50
C ALA A 29 -18.27 12.50 -1.81
N ASP A 30 -17.16 12.83 -2.46
CA ASP A 30 -16.71 12.14 -3.68
C ASP A 30 -16.34 10.67 -3.39
N LEU A 31 -15.67 10.40 -2.27
CA LEU A 31 -15.33 9.03 -1.85
C LEU A 31 -16.59 8.20 -1.55
N ASP A 32 -17.60 8.78 -0.90
CA ASP A 32 -18.87 8.10 -0.61
C ASP A 32 -19.64 7.77 -1.90
N ARG A 33 -19.64 8.71 -2.85
CA ARG A 33 -20.24 8.49 -4.16
C ARG A 33 -19.52 7.39 -4.92
N TYR A 34 -18.19 7.39 -4.88
CA TYR A 34 -17.38 6.35 -5.51
C TYR A 34 -17.67 4.98 -4.91
N ALA A 35 -17.78 4.88 -3.59
CA ALA A 35 -18.11 3.65 -2.89
C ALA A 35 -19.51 3.12 -3.26
N THR A 36 -20.48 4.04 -3.40
CA THR A 36 -21.84 3.72 -3.86
C THR A 36 -21.82 3.14 -5.28
N LEU A 37 -21.11 3.79 -6.21
CA LEU A 37 -20.99 3.33 -7.60
C LEU A 37 -20.26 1.99 -7.70
N HIS A 38 -19.20 1.79 -6.92
CA HIS A 38 -18.50 0.53 -6.83
C HIS A 38 -19.44 -0.59 -6.37
N SER A 39 -20.24 -0.31 -5.35
CA SER A 39 -21.20 -1.28 -4.80
C SER A 39 -22.28 -1.66 -5.82
N GLN A 40 -22.79 -0.69 -6.57
CA GLN A 40 -23.73 -0.94 -7.66
C GLN A 40 -23.12 -1.77 -8.79
N THR A 41 -21.84 -1.55 -9.09
CA THR A 41 -21.14 -2.22 -10.19
C THR A 41 -20.83 -3.68 -9.87
N TYR A 42 -20.42 -3.97 -8.63
CA TYR A 42 -19.94 -5.30 -8.22
C TYR A 42 -20.91 -6.06 -7.32
N GLY A 43 -22.03 -5.45 -6.93
CA GLY A 43 -23.08 -6.08 -6.11
C GLY A 43 -22.69 -6.25 -4.63
N GLU A 44 -21.55 -5.70 -4.20
CA GLU A 44 -21.06 -5.80 -2.83
C GLU A 44 -21.02 -4.40 -2.20
N ALA A 45 -21.66 -4.23 -1.04
CA ALA A 45 -21.63 -2.97 -0.32
C ALA A 45 -20.22 -2.69 0.22
N VAL A 46 -19.59 -1.63 -0.25
CA VAL A 46 -18.26 -1.19 0.19
C VAL A 46 -18.34 0.25 0.70
N ASP A 47 -17.64 0.53 1.81
CA ASP A 47 -17.47 1.89 2.35
C ASP A 47 -16.18 2.54 1.80
N ALA A 48 -16.16 3.88 1.79
CA ALA A 48 -14.99 4.67 1.46
C ALA A 48 -13.76 4.25 2.29
N ALA A 49 -13.92 3.96 3.59
CA ALA A 49 -12.80 3.54 4.45
C ALA A 49 -12.12 2.25 3.98
N THR A 50 -12.87 1.36 3.34
CA THR A 50 -12.34 0.12 2.76
C THR A 50 -11.62 0.38 1.44
N LEU A 51 -12.11 1.33 0.63
CA LEU A 51 -11.51 1.65 -0.68
C LEU A 51 -10.26 2.51 -0.58
N ILE A 52 -10.19 3.43 0.39
CA ILE A 52 -9.07 4.38 0.55
C ILE A 52 -7.70 3.67 0.56
N PRO A 53 -7.46 2.60 1.35
CA PRO A 53 -6.18 1.90 1.33
C PRO A 53 -5.80 1.37 -0.06
N HIS A 54 -6.75 0.75 -0.78
CA HIS A 54 -6.52 0.21 -2.11
C HIS A 54 -6.25 1.31 -3.15
N MET A 55 -6.98 2.42 -3.07
CA MET A 55 -6.77 3.58 -3.94
C MET A 55 -5.38 4.20 -3.72
N LEU A 56 -4.96 4.35 -2.47
CA LEU A 56 -3.65 4.89 -2.11
C LEU A 56 -2.52 3.95 -2.54
N GLU A 57 -2.66 2.64 -2.34
CA GLU A 57 -1.68 1.66 -2.78
C GLU A 57 -1.52 1.70 -4.30
N ALA A 58 -2.63 1.69 -5.05
CA ALA A 58 -2.61 1.80 -6.50
C ALA A 58 -2.00 3.12 -6.98
N PHE A 59 -2.27 4.23 -6.29
CA PHE A 59 -1.68 5.53 -6.58
C PHE A 59 -0.16 5.50 -6.42
N ILE A 60 0.35 5.07 -5.26
CA ILE A 60 1.80 4.99 -4.98
C ILE A 60 2.51 4.04 -5.95
N ALA A 61 1.92 2.89 -6.26
CA ALA A 61 2.50 1.92 -7.20
C ALA A 61 2.61 2.47 -8.63
N ARG A 62 1.71 3.38 -9.02
CA ARG A 62 1.64 3.96 -10.37
C ARG A 62 2.42 5.28 -10.50
N ASP A 63 2.76 5.96 -9.40
CA ASP A 63 3.55 7.19 -9.43
C ASP A 63 5.00 6.92 -9.86
N ARG A 64 5.26 7.10 -11.16
CA ARG A 64 6.60 6.92 -11.75
C ARG A 64 7.61 7.91 -11.21
N GLY A 65 7.20 9.13 -10.88
CA GLY A 65 8.07 10.17 -10.33
C GLY A 65 8.51 9.83 -8.91
N PHE A 66 7.60 9.27 -8.11
CA PHE A 66 7.95 8.69 -6.81
C PHE A 66 8.90 7.50 -6.96
N ARG A 67 8.57 6.55 -7.86
CA ARG A 67 9.38 5.33 -8.07
C ARG A 67 10.78 5.61 -8.60
N SER A 68 10.95 6.60 -9.48
CA SER A 68 12.27 6.97 -10.01
C SER A 68 13.18 7.52 -8.91
N ARG A 69 12.63 8.20 -7.91
CA ARG A 69 13.36 8.71 -6.74
C ARG A 69 13.67 7.66 -5.68
N LEU A 70 12.95 6.54 -5.67
CA LEU A 70 13.28 5.38 -4.81
C LEU A 70 14.42 4.53 -5.37
N ARG A 71 14.71 4.64 -6.66
CA ARG A 71 15.80 3.88 -7.27
C ARG A 71 17.13 4.47 -6.79
N PRO A 72 18.04 3.68 -6.20
CA PRO A 72 19.38 4.16 -5.93
C PRO A 72 20.01 4.62 -7.26
N PRO A 73 20.85 5.68 -7.24
CA PRO A 73 21.53 6.14 -8.44
C PRO A 73 22.21 4.95 -9.10
N GLN A 74 21.77 4.61 -10.30
CA GLN A 74 22.32 3.51 -11.06
C GLN A 74 23.78 3.88 -11.32
N LYS A 75 24.73 3.18 -10.69
CA LYS A 75 26.16 3.36 -10.97
C LYS A 75 26.31 3.30 -12.49
N ARG A 76 26.63 4.44 -13.09
CA ARG A 76 26.90 4.58 -14.52
C ARG A 76 27.99 3.55 -14.80
N ALA A 77 27.70 2.54 -15.61
CA ALA A 77 28.73 1.60 -16.03
C ALA A 77 29.83 2.43 -16.70
N GLU A 78 31.03 2.41 -16.12
CA GLU A 78 32.18 3.09 -16.68
C GLU A 78 32.40 2.52 -18.09
N PRO A 79 32.49 3.36 -19.13
CA PRO A 79 32.88 2.87 -20.44
C PRO A 79 34.30 2.33 -20.30
N SER A 80 34.43 1.00 -20.43
CA SER A 80 35.73 0.35 -20.54
C SER A 80 36.45 0.98 -21.73
N SER A 81 37.49 1.73 -21.42
CA SER A 81 38.44 2.29 -22.38
C SER A 81 39.11 1.13 -23.12
N ALA A 82 38.60 0.80 -24.31
CA ALA A 82 39.34 0.00 -25.26
C ALA A 82 40.48 0.89 -25.78
N SER A 83 41.67 0.65 -25.22
CA SER A 83 42.93 1.20 -25.69
C SER A 83 43.19 0.70 -27.12
N SER A 84 43.61 1.60 -28.00
CA SER A 84 44.35 1.29 -29.22
C SER A 84 45.59 2.17 -29.26
#